data_AF-A0A6L7LV17-F1
#
_entry.id   AF-A0A6L7LV17-F1
#
_cell.length_a   1.000
_cell.length_b   1.000
_cell.length_c   1.000
_cell.angle_alpha   90.00
_cell.angle_beta   90.00
_cell.angle_gamma   90.00
#
_symmetry.space_group_name_H-M   'P 1'
#
loop_
_entity.id
_entity.type
_entity.pdbx_description
1 polymer ?
#
loop_
_entity_poly.entity_id
_entity_poly.type
_entity_poly.pdbx_seq_one_letter_code
_entity_poly.pdbx_strand_id
1 'polypeptide(L)'
;MTIEKIQSSPNLVRANNSIPSDVADNALSNLHGVVSVSYTGLFLALLLFGSMVLITNTVEEKSTRVNEILCSTIQPQQLFDGKILGNVMLVGVVLSLVGVLVFAAVMLLSINDSFSRTDLLATFIPPMKLTHWLIFLLGALLLYAPMLTALGSLCDDLQEVGSTLFPVSYLVSFGALPALLYAFFSPHSVLTQVLTLIPPLTPYVMIARSSDLPSWPIYVTALVVLSMSVILVRFVCLRIFNNGLLAERTAMGFRTFFRLTTRPVN
;
A
#
# COMPACT_ATOMS: atom_id res chain seq x y z
N MET A 1 -36.28 58.40 14.74
CA MET A 1 -36.50 57.50 15.90
C MET A 1 -36.79 56.06 15.43
N THR A 2 -36.12 55.57 14.37
CA THR A 2 -36.55 54.33 13.69
C THR A 2 -35.40 53.44 13.16
N ILE A 3 -34.13 53.86 13.29
CA ILE A 3 -32.98 53.06 12.81
C ILE A 3 -32.22 52.37 13.97
N GLU A 4 -32.26 52.92 15.20
CA GLU A 4 -31.65 52.27 16.38
C GLU A 4 -32.39 51.01 16.86
N LYS A 5 -33.66 50.82 16.48
CA LYS A 5 -34.50 49.71 16.99
C LYS A 5 -34.31 48.40 16.22
N ILE A 6 -33.46 48.38 15.18
CA ILE A 6 -33.17 47.18 14.37
C ILE A 6 -31.89 46.47 14.89
N GLN A 7 -30.98 47.18 15.57
CA GLN A 7 -29.77 46.57 16.16
C GLN A 7 -30.03 45.88 17.52
N SER A 8 -31.19 46.07 18.14
CA SER A 8 -31.55 45.45 19.42
C SER A 8 -32.27 44.10 19.30
N SER A 9 -32.26 43.49 18.11
CA SER A 9 -32.73 42.11 17.92
C SER A 9 -31.53 41.15 17.92
N PRO A 10 -31.10 40.62 19.08
CA PRO A 10 -29.97 39.68 19.18
C PRO A 10 -30.18 38.36 18.42
N ASN A 11 -31.38 38.16 17.85
CA ASN A 11 -31.76 36.97 17.11
C ASN A 11 -31.36 37.01 15.62
N LEU A 12 -31.16 38.19 15.02
CA LEU A 12 -30.81 38.28 13.58
C LEU A 12 -29.30 38.12 13.34
N VAL A 13 -28.46 38.50 14.30
CA VAL A 13 -26.99 38.27 14.24
C VAL A 13 -26.64 36.79 14.53
N ARG A 14 -27.45 36.12 15.36
CA ARG A 14 -27.30 34.67 15.61
C ARG A 14 -27.70 33.80 14.41
N ALA A 15 -28.61 34.26 13.57
CA ALA A 15 -29.09 33.52 12.40
C ALA A 15 -28.15 33.57 11.19
N ASN A 16 -27.20 34.53 11.12
CA ASN A 16 -26.27 34.65 9.99
C ASN A 16 -24.91 33.97 10.24
N ASN A 17 -24.55 33.72 11.50
CA ASN A 17 -23.27 33.10 11.89
C ASN A 17 -23.41 31.64 12.35
N SER A 18 -24.63 31.12 12.42
CA SER A 18 -24.83 29.68 12.51
C SER A 18 -24.94 29.16 11.09
N ILE A 19 -23.81 28.74 10.51
CA ILE A 19 -23.88 27.59 9.58
C ILE A 19 -24.75 26.57 10.32
N PRO A 20 -25.92 26.15 9.78
CA PRO A 20 -26.75 25.17 10.46
C PRO A 20 -25.84 24.03 10.89
N SER A 21 -25.91 23.59 12.14
CA SER A 21 -25.06 22.49 12.64
C SER A 21 -25.10 21.30 11.68
N ASP A 22 -26.26 21.06 11.07
CA ASP A 22 -26.48 20.08 10.02
C ASP A 22 -25.54 20.24 8.81
N VAL A 23 -25.22 21.46 8.36
CA VAL A 23 -24.32 21.72 7.22
C VAL A 23 -22.85 21.52 7.60
N ALA A 24 -22.45 21.88 8.82
CA ALA A 24 -21.10 21.62 9.32
C ALA A 24 -20.86 20.11 9.57
N ASP A 25 -21.86 19.40 10.09
CA ASP A 25 -21.83 17.96 10.32
C ASP A 25 -21.85 17.17 8.99
N ASN A 26 -22.61 17.65 8.00
CA ASN A 26 -22.56 17.14 6.63
C ASN A 26 -21.20 17.40 5.95
N ALA A 27 -20.57 18.55 6.21
CA ALA A 27 -19.23 18.83 5.68
C ALA A 27 -18.16 17.92 6.32
N LEU A 28 -18.20 17.71 7.63
CA LEU A 28 -17.28 16.83 8.34
C LEU A 28 -17.43 15.36 7.95
N SER A 29 -18.67 14.87 7.79
CA SER A 29 -18.92 13.49 7.32
C SER A 29 -18.44 13.28 5.88
N ASN A 30 -18.62 14.26 4.99
CA ASN A 30 -18.06 14.23 3.65
C ASN A 30 -16.52 14.23 3.66
N LEU A 31 -15.90 15.02 4.53
CA LEU A 31 -14.44 15.03 4.70
C LEU A 31 -13.92 13.66 5.16
N HIS A 32 -14.62 12.98 6.08
CA HIS A 32 -14.23 11.63 6.53
C HIS A 32 -14.27 10.60 5.40
N GLY A 33 -15.29 10.68 4.52
CA GLY A 33 -15.38 9.84 3.33
C GLY A 33 -14.24 10.10 2.34
N VAL A 34 -13.96 11.37 2.05
CA VAL A 34 -12.86 11.79 1.15
C VAL A 34 -11.51 11.32 1.70
N VAL A 35 -11.28 11.44 3.00
CA VAL A 35 -10.03 10.99 3.63
C VAL A 35 -9.87 9.48 3.51
N SER A 36 -10.91 8.68 3.76
CA SER A 36 -10.85 7.22 3.62
C SER A 36 -10.50 6.77 2.19
N VAL A 37 -11.13 7.40 1.19
CA VAL A 37 -10.81 7.15 -0.23
C VAL A 37 -9.38 7.57 -0.54
N SER A 38 -8.91 8.68 0.02
CA SER A 38 -7.54 9.18 -0.16
C SER A 38 -6.51 8.19 0.41
N TYR A 39 -6.73 7.64 1.61
CA TYR A 39 -5.86 6.62 2.22
C TYR A 39 -5.76 5.35 1.35
N THR A 40 -6.88 4.93 0.77
CA THR A 40 -6.94 3.77 -0.13
C THR A 40 -6.20 4.04 -1.44
N GLY A 41 -6.40 5.21 -2.05
CA GLY A 41 -5.70 5.62 -3.26
C GLY A 41 -4.20 5.78 -3.05
N LEU A 42 -3.79 6.37 -1.92
CA LEU A 42 -2.40 6.57 -1.55
C LEU A 42 -1.68 5.24 -1.33
N PHE A 43 -2.34 4.30 -0.65
CA PHE A 43 -1.85 2.93 -0.50
C PHE A 43 -1.57 2.27 -1.86
N LEU A 44 -2.54 2.33 -2.78
CA LEU A 44 -2.38 1.76 -4.12
C LEU A 44 -1.25 2.45 -4.89
N ALA A 45 -1.18 3.79 -4.83
CA ALA A 45 -0.14 4.56 -5.50
C ALA A 45 1.26 4.21 -4.99
N LEU A 46 1.46 4.09 -3.67
CA LEU A 46 2.75 3.71 -3.10
C LEU A 46 3.16 2.28 -3.47
N LEU A 47 2.22 1.34 -3.46
CA LEU A 47 2.50 -0.04 -3.87
C LEU A 47 2.88 -0.12 -5.34
N LEU A 48 2.13 0.55 -6.23
CA LEU A 48 2.43 0.58 -7.65
C LEU A 48 3.78 1.26 -7.91
N PHE A 49 4.03 2.41 -7.29
CA PHE A 49 5.30 3.12 -7.41
C PHE A 49 6.48 2.27 -6.95
N GLY A 50 6.42 1.71 -5.73
CA GLY A 50 7.47 0.84 -5.21
C GLY A 50 7.69 -0.40 -6.09
N SER A 51 6.61 -0.98 -6.63
CA SER A 51 6.70 -2.14 -7.49
C SER A 51 7.45 -1.88 -8.80
N MET A 52 7.22 -0.73 -9.43
CA MET A 52 7.88 -0.35 -10.68
C MET A 52 9.38 -0.11 -10.44
N VAL A 53 9.73 0.65 -9.40
CA VAL A 53 11.13 0.97 -9.09
C VAL A 53 11.93 -0.31 -8.78
N LEU A 54 11.35 -1.24 -8.02
CA LEU A 54 12.05 -2.47 -7.63
C LEU A 54 12.36 -3.38 -8.82
N ILE A 55 11.41 -3.56 -9.75
CA ILE A 55 11.62 -4.44 -10.90
C ILE A 55 12.61 -3.81 -11.90
N THR A 56 12.49 -2.51 -12.19
CA THR A 56 13.40 -1.84 -13.15
C THR A 56 14.83 -1.86 -12.65
N ASN A 57 15.06 -1.57 -11.37
CA ASN A 57 16.40 -1.60 -10.78
C ASN A 57 17.01 -3.01 -10.84
N THR A 58 16.20 -4.04 -10.63
CA THR A 58 16.68 -5.43 -10.69
C THR A 58 17.04 -5.85 -12.12
N VAL A 59 16.27 -5.40 -13.10
CA VAL A 59 16.55 -5.65 -14.52
C VAL A 59 17.75 -4.84 -15.00
N GLU A 60 17.89 -3.58 -14.60
CA GLU A 60 19.07 -2.75 -14.89
C GLU A 60 20.36 -3.37 -14.36
N GLU A 61 20.35 -3.85 -13.12
CA GLU A 61 21.52 -4.52 -12.53
C GLU A 61 21.88 -5.84 -13.24
N LYS A 62 20.89 -6.54 -13.82
CA LYS A 62 21.12 -7.75 -14.59
C LYS A 62 21.59 -7.44 -16.01
N SER A 63 20.98 -6.51 -16.72
CA SER A 63 21.33 -6.14 -18.10
C SER A 63 22.73 -5.53 -18.21
N THR A 64 23.19 -4.85 -17.15
CA THR A 64 24.53 -4.25 -17.06
C THR A 64 25.61 -5.22 -16.55
N ARG A 65 25.27 -6.49 -16.30
CA ARG A 65 26.14 -7.51 -15.66
C ARG A 65 26.66 -7.12 -14.26
N VAL A 66 26.06 -6.12 -13.63
CA VAL A 66 26.41 -5.69 -12.27
C VAL A 66 26.14 -6.82 -11.26
N ASN A 67 25.06 -7.59 -11.47
CA ASN A 67 24.72 -8.75 -10.63
C ASN A 67 25.77 -9.88 -10.63
N GLU A 68 26.47 -10.14 -11.75
CA GLU A 68 27.52 -11.18 -11.83
C GLU A 68 28.71 -10.82 -10.91
N ILE A 69 29.13 -9.56 -10.94
CA ILE A 69 30.24 -9.05 -10.13
C ILE A 69 29.83 -9.06 -8.64
N LEU A 70 28.62 -8.60 -8.31
CA LEU A 70 28.10 -8.61 -6.93
C LEU A 70 28.07 -10.01 -6.32
N CYS A 71 27.62 -11.01 -7.08
CA CYS A 71 27.54 -12.40 -6.57
C CYS A 71 28.92 -13.03 -6.30
N SER A 72 30.01 -12.49 -6.85
CA SER A 72 31.38 -12.92 -6.50
C SER A 72 31.85 -12.38 -5.15
N THR A 73 31.18 -11.36 -4.61
CA THR A 73 31.58 -10.65 -3.38
C THR A 73 30.60 -10.87 -2.22
N ILE A 74 29.30 -11.05 -2.50
CA ILE A 74 28.24 -11.22 -1.50
C ILE A 74 27.36 -12.43 -1.79
N GLN A 75 26.77 -13.01 -0.74
CA GLN A 75 25.85 -14.13 -0.91
C GLN A 75 24.54 -13.66 -1.58
N PRO A 76 23.96 -14.41 -2.54
CA PRO A 76 22.72 -14.04 -3.22
C PRO A 76 21.54 -13.76 -2.28
N GLN A 77 21.49 -14.44 -1.13
CA GLN A 77 20.47 -14.22 -0.12
C GLN A 77 20.55 -12.80 0.49
N GLN A 78 21.76 -12.31 0.74
CA GLN A 78 21.98 -10.96 1.29
C GLN A 78 21.61 -9.89 0.28
N LEU A 79 21.91 -10.11 -1.01
CA LEU A 79 21.49 -9.23 -2.09
C LEU A 79 19.95 -9.16 -2.20
N PHE A 80 19.29 -10.32 -2.11
CA PHE A 80 17.84 -10.42 -2.21
C PHE A 80 17.11 -9.69 -1.06
N ASP A 81 17.50 -9.97 0.18
CA ASP A 81 16.90 -9.31 1.35
C ASP A 81 17.22 -7.82 1.40
N GLY A 82 18.42 -7.43 0.97
CA GLY A 82 18.83 -6.04 0.84
C GLY A 82 17.94 -5.25 -0.12
N LYS A 83 17.56 -5.85 -1.26
CA LYS A 83 16.61 -5.23 -2.22
C LYS A 83 15.21 -5.06 -1.63
N ILE A 84 14.72 -6.06 -0.89
CA ILE A 84 13.39 -5.99 -0.24
C ILE A 84 13.38 -4.88 0.81
N LEU A 85 14.39 -4.83 1.69
CA LEU A 85 14.51 -3.78 2.70
C LEU A 85 14.72 -2.40 2.06
N GLY A 86 15.50 -2.31 0.99
CA GLY A 86 15.70 -1.09 0.22
C GLY A 86 14.39 -0.52 -0.33
N ASN A 87 13.51 -1.39 -0.86
CA ASN A 87 12.17 -0.97 -1.31
C ASN A 87 11.31 -0.44 -0.15
N VAL A 88 11.34 -1.12 1.01
CA VAL A 88 10.62 -0.66 2.20
C VAL A 88 11.13 0.70 2.67
N MET A 89 12.45 0.92 2.68
CA MET A 89 13.04 2.20 3.03
C MET A 89 12.69 3.30 2.02
N LEU A 90 12.75 3.01 0.71
CA LEU A 90 12.39 3.95 -0.33
C LEU A 90 10.94 4.41 -0.19
N VAL A 91 10.00 3.46 0.00
CA VAL A 91 8.60 3.80 0.24
C VAL A 91 8.43 4.56 1.56
N GLY A 92 9.23 4.25 2.59
CA GLY A 92 9.28 5.01 3.84
C GLY A 92 9.72 6.46 3.67
N VAL A 93 10.72 6.72 2.82
CA VAL A 93 11.16 8.09 2.48
C VAL A 93 10.05 8.84 1.75
N VAL A 94 9.40 8.21 0.75
CA VAL A 94 8.26 8.82 0.04
C VAL A 94 7.12 9.12 1.00
N LEU A 95 6.83 8.22 1.94
CA LEU A 95 5.82 8.43 2.98
C LEU A 95 6.17 9.61 3.89
N SER A 96 7.44 9.77 4.26
CA SER A 96 7.89 10.94 5.04
C SER A 96 7.65 12.25 4.28
N LEU A 97 7.91 12.28 2.96
CA LEU A 97 7.66 13.46 2.13
C LEU A 97 6.17 13.79 2.06
N VAL A 98 5.33 12.77 1.82
CA VAL A 98 3.87 12.90 1.82
C VAL A 98 3.36 13.39 3.18
N GLY A 99 3.90 12.85 4.29
CA GLY A 99 3.54 13.25 5.64
C GLY A 99 3.82 14.73 5.92
N VAL A 100 4.98 15.24 5.46
CA VAL A 100 5.33 16.66 5.56
C VAL A 100 4.34 17.51 4.75
N LEU A 101 3.96 17.09 3.54
CA LEU A 101 2.99 17.81 2.70
C LEU A 101 1.60 17.86 3.33
N VAL A 102 1.11 16.75 3.89
CA VAL A 102 -0.19 16.70 4.59
C VAL A 102 -0.17 17.59 5.83
N PHE A 103 0.91 17.54 6.62
CA PHE A 103 1.06 18.39 7.80
C PHE A 103 1.09 19.88 7.43
N ALA A 104 1.84 20.25 6.39
CA ALA A 104 1.87 21.62 5.88
C ALA A 104 0.50 22.08 5.39
N ALA A 105 -0.24 21.23 4.66
CA ALA A 105 -1.58 21.52 4.19
C ALA A 105 -2.55 21.78 5.35
N VAL A 106 -2.53 20.94 6.40
CA VAL A 106 -3.35 21.16 7.60
C VAL A 106 -3.00 22.49 8.28
N MET A 107 -1.70 22.82 8.39
CA MET A 107 -1.27 24.10 8.98
C MET A 107 -1.74 25.31 8.18
N LEU A 108 -1.74 25.24 6.85
CA LEU A 108 -2.22 26.31 5.99
C LEU A 108 -3.75 26.50 6.08
N LEU A 109 -4.51 25.40 6.06
CA LEU A 109 -5.97 25.45 6.18
C LEU A 109 -6.43 26.00 7.53
N SER A 110 -5.62 25.79 8.57
CA SER A 110 -5.86 26.27 9.92
C SER A 110 -5.66 27.79 10.11
N ILE A 111 -5.25 28.53 9.07
CA ILE A 111 -5.09 30.00 9.11
C ILE A 111 -6.43 30.71 8.87
N ASN A 112 -7.36 30.07 8.16
CA ASN A 112 -8.59 30.73 7.68
C ASN A 112 -9.74 30.74 8.70
N ASP A 113 -9.49 30.46 9.99
CA ASP A 113 -10.43 30.34 11.13
C ASP A 113 -11.73 29.53 10.90
N SER A 114 -11.88 28.94 9.72
CA SER A 114 -13.09 28.23 9.28
C SER A 114 -13.14 26.80 9.83
N PHE A 115 -11.99 26.25 10.22
CA PHE A 115 -11.86 24.90 10.75
C PHE A 115 -10.89 24.87 11.93
N SER A 116 -11.23 24.13 12.98
CA SER A 116 -10.33 23.94 14.12
C SER A 116 -9.15 23.04 13.74
N ARG A 117 -7.94 23.37 14.22
CA ARG A 117 -6.73 22.57 14.02
C ARG A 117 -6.90 21.13 14.50
N THR A 118 -7.60 20.96 15.62
CA THR A 118 -7.81 19.65 16.25
C THR A 118 -8.72 18.76 15.43
N ASP A 119 -9.77 19.32 14.82
CA ASP A 119 -10.71 18.54 13.99
C ASP A 119 -10.08 18.15 12.66
N LEU A 120 -9.26 19.03 12.07
CA LEU A 120 -8.50 18.71 10.86
C LEU A 120 -7.47 17.61 11.14
N LEU A 121 -6.69 17.71 12.22
CA LEU A 121 -5.72 16.66 12.57
C LEU A 121 -6.39 15.32 12.89
N ALA A 122 -7.50 15.33 13.63
CA ALA A 122 -8.26 14.13 13.94
C ALA A 122 -8.89 13.49 12.69
N THR A 123 -9.27 14.30 11.70
CA THR A 123 -9.85 13.84 10.44
C THR A 123 -8.78 13.31 9.49
N PHE A 124 -7.69 14.04 9.29
CA PHE A 124 -6.63 13.67 8.35
C PHE A 124 -5.67 12.62 8.89
N ILE A 125 -5.34 12.65 10.19
CA ILE A 125 -4.34 11.74 10.81
C ILE A 125 -4.93 11.06 12.07
N PRO A 126 -6.05 10.32 11.95
CA PRO A 126 -6.56 9.53 13.06
C PRO A 126 -5.56 8.42 13.43
N PRO A 127 -5.04 8.37 14.68
CA PRO A 127 -3.95 7.47 15.05
C PRO A 127 -4.26 5.99 14.77
N MET A 128 -5.47 5.53 15.06
CA MET A 128 -5.84 4.12 14.86
C MET A 128 -5.89 3.73 13.38
N LYS A 129 -6.43 4.58 12.50
CA LYS A 129 -6.48 4.28 11.06
C LYS A 129 -5.07 4.32 10.46
N LEU A 130 -4.23 5.25 10.92
CA LEU A 130 -2.84 5.34 10.47
C LEU A 130 -2.04 4.09 10.85
N THR A 131 -2.14 3.62 12.10
CA THR A 131 -1.43 2.39 12.53
C THR A 131 -1.90 1.17 11.74
N HIS A 132 -3.22 1.01 11.55
CA HIS A 132 -3.79 -0.01 10.68
C HIS A 132 -3.23 0.06 9.25
N TRP A 133 -3.25 1.26 8.67
CA TRP A 133 -2.77 1.52 7.31
C TRP A 133 -1.28 1.17 7.15
N LEU A 134 -0.43 1.56 8.10
CA LEU A 134 1.01 1.28 8.08
C LEU A 134 1.34 -0.21 8.17
N ILE A 135 0.64 -0.96 9.04
CA ILE A 135 0.88 -2.40 9.23
C ILE A 135 0.58 -3.16 7.95
N PHE A 136 -0.56 -2.88 7.31
CA PHE A 136 -0.95 -3.56 6.07
C PHE A 136 -0.16 -3.06 4.85
N LEU A 137 0.30 -1.80 4.83
CA LEU A 137 1.26 -1.31 3.84
C LEU A 137 2.58 -2.08 3.93
N LEU A 138 3.15 -2.20 5.13
CA LEU A 138 4.40 -2.92 5.34
C LEU A 138 4.25 -4.40 4.93
N GLY A 139 3.16 -5.03 5.35
CA GLY A 139 2.88 -6.42 4.99
C GLY A 139 2.70 -6.62 3.48
N ALA A 140 2.05 -5.68 2.78
CA ALA A 140 1.95 -5.71 1.32
C ALA A 140 3.33 -5.56 0.66
N LEU A 141 4.13 -4.58 1.08
CA LEU A 141 5.47 -4.37 0.54
C LEU A 141 6.35 -5.62 0.69
N LEU A 142 6.32 -6.26 1.87
CA LEU A 142 7.08 -7.48 2.14
C LEU A 142 6.57 -8.70 1.38
N LEU A 143 5.28 -8.75 1.03
CA LEU A 143 4.71 -9.84 0.24
C LEU A 143 5.03 -9.68 -1.26
N TYR A 144 4.88 -8.47 -1.79
CA TYR A 144 5.04 -8.19 -3.22
C TYR A 144 6.50 -8.01 -3.66
N ALA A 145 7.37 -7.46 -2.80
CA ALA A 145 8.77 -7.24 -3.16
C ALA A 145 9.52 -8.52 -3.57
N PRO A 146 9.46 -9.65 -2.82
CA PRO A 146 10.10 -10.90 -3.24
C PRO A 146 9.63 -11.38 -4.62
N MET A 147 8.34 -11.25 -4.93
CA MET A 147 7.76 -11.69 -6.21
C MET A 147 8.33 -10.87 -7.36
N LEU A 148 8.39 -9.55 -7.20
CA LEU A 148 8.89 -8.63 -8.21
C LEU A 148 10.40 -8.74 -8.41
N THR A 149 11.17 -8.90 -7.34
CA THR A 149 12.62 -9.13 -7.44
C THR A 149 12.93 -10.46 -8.12
N ALA A 150 12.19 -11.53 -7.79
CA ALA A 150 12.34 -12.81 -8.48
C ALA A 150 12.02 -12.69 -9.98
N LEU A 151 10.93 -12.02 -10.34
CA LEU A 151 10.57 -11.78 -11.74
C LEU A 151 11.59 -10.91 -12.48
N GLY A 152 12.08 -9.84 -11.85
CA GLY A 152 13.14 -8.99 -12.40
C GLY A 152 14.44 -9.74 -12.65
N SER A 153 14.75 -10.78 -11.86
CA SER A 153 15.91 -11.65 -12.14
C SER A 153 15.74 -12.55 -13.37
N LEU A 154 14.51 -12.72 -13.87
CA LEU A 154 14.22 -13.54 -15.04
C LEU A 154 14.24 -12.73 -16.33
N CYS A 155 13.96 -11.42 -16.31
CA CYS A 155 14.05 -10.57 -17.49
C CYS A 155 15.52 -10.33 -17.89
N ASP A 156 15.78 -10.19 -19.18
CA ASP A 156 17.12 -9.83 -19.67
C ASP A 156 17.22 -8.35 -20.05
N ASP A 157 16.10 -7.73 -20.48
CA ASP A 157 16.05 -6.34 -20.97
C ASP A 157 14.91 -5.53 -20.35
N LEU A 158 15.09 -4.20 -20.29
CA LEU A 158 14.10 -3.27 -19.74
C LEU A 158 12.80 -3.21 -20.56
N GLN A 159 12.84 -3.55 -21.85
CA GLN A 159 11.66 -3.60 -22.70
C GLN A 159 10.70 -4.73 -22.30
N GLU A 160 11.21 -5.80 -21.69
CA GLU A 160 10.41 -6.96 -21.24
C GLU A 160 9.82 -6.80 -19.84
N VAL A 161 10.18 -5.72 -19.12
CA VAL A 161 9.63 -5.43 -17.78
C VAL A 161 8.12 -5.29 -17.84
N GLY A 162 7.61 -4.57 -18.85
CA GLY A 162 6.17 -4.33 -19.01
C GLY A 162 5.38 -5.63 -19.18
N SER A 163 5.90 -6.59 -19.95
CA SER A 163 5.26 -7.90 -20.15
C SER A 163 5.45 -8.85 -18.97
N THR A 164 6.59 -8.76 -18.28
CA THR A 164 6.89 -9.60 -17.12
C THR A 164 6.12 -9.20 -15.86
N LEU A 165 5.63 -7.96 -15.81
CA LEU A 165 4.75 -7.51 -14.74
C LEU A 165 3.33 -8.11 -14.82
N PHE A 166 2.90 -8.59 -16.00
CA PHE A 166 1.50 -9.03 -16.18
C PHE A 166 1.04 -10.09 -15.17
N PRO A 167 1.80 -11.11 -14.77
CA PRO A 167 1.35 -12.09 -13.78
C PRO A 167 1.05 -11.47 -12.41
N VAL A 168 1.90 -10.56 -11.92
CA VAL A 168 1.70 -9.88 -10.63
C VAL A 168 0.60 -8.83 -10.75
N SER A 169 0.61 -8.05 -11.83
CA SER A 169 -0.42 -7.06 -12.13
C SER A 169 -1.80 -7.67 -12.33
N TYR A 170 -1.88 -8.89 -12.88
CA TYR A 170 -3.12 -9.65 -13.01
C TYR A 170 -3.64 -10.08 -11.64
N LEU A 171 -2.77 -10.62 -10.80
CA LEU A 171 -3.10 -11.00 -9.43
C LEU A 171 -3.64 -9.80 -8.63
N VAL A 172 -3.04 -8.62 -8.78
CA VAL A 172 -3.53 -7.37 -8.17
C VAL A 172 -4.82 -6.88 -8.82
N SER A 173 -4.89 -6.82 -10.15
CA SER A 173 -6.05 -6.22 -10.84
C SER A 173 -7.31 -7.09 -10.78
N PHE A 174 -7.19 -8.40 -11.00
CA PHE A 174 -8.34 -9.31 -11.00
C PHE A 174 -8.74 -9.77 -9.60
N GLY A 175 -7.79 -9.82 -8.67
CA GLY A 175 -8.05 -10.21 -7.30
C GLY A 175 -8.40 -9.02 -6.40
N ALA A 176 -7.51 -8.02 -6.35
CA ALA A 176 -7.56 -6.99 -5.32
C ALA A 176 -8.51 -5.83 -5.65
N LEU A 177 -8.67 -5.40 -6.91
CA LEU A 177 -9.61 -4.31 -7.22
C LEU A 177 -11.08 -4.68 -6.93
N PRO A 178 -11.61 -5.85 -7.35
CA PRO A 178 -12.97 -6.24 -6.99
C PRO A 178 -13.14 -6.43 -5.49
N ALA A 179 -12.12 -7.00 -4.82
CA ALA A 179 -12.13 -7.21 -3.38
C ALA A 179 -12.16 -5.89 -2.60
N LEU A 180 -11.41 -4.89 -3.06
CA LEU A 180 -11.37 -3.54 -2.51
C LEU A 180 -12.72 -2.83 -2.70
N LEU A 181 -13.28 -2.86 -3.91
CA LEU A 181 -14.59 -2.25 -4.19
C LEU A 181 -15.69 -2.89 -3.34
N TYR A 182 -15.71 -4.22 -3.28
CA TYR A 182 -16.71 -4.95 -2.50
C TYR A 182 -16.58 -4.69 -0.99
N ALA A 183 -15.35 -4.69 -0.46
CA ALA A 183 -15.09 -4.40 0.95
C ALA A 183 -15.46 -2.97 1.35
N PHE A 184 -15.35 -2.02 0.43
CA PHE A 184 -15.73 -0.61 0.66
C PHE A 184 -17.25 -0.45 0.79
N PHE A 185 -18.04 -1.09 -0.08
CA PHE A 185 -19.51 -1.02 -0.01
C PHE A 185 -20.14 -1.96 1.02
N SER A 186 -19.46 -3.05 1.39
CA SER A 186 -20.00 -4.08 2.27
C SER A 186 -18.91 -4.64 3.19
N PRO A 187 -18.48 -3.86 4.20
CA PRO A 187 -17.39 -4.26 5.09
C PRO A 187 -17.75 -5.46 5.97
N HIS A 188 -19.01 -5.66 6.38
CA HIS A 188 -19.36 -6.73 7.32
C HIS A 188 -19.73 -8.08 6.69
N SER A 189 -19.74 -8.18 5.36
CA SER A 189 -20.17 -9.40 4.69
C SER A 189 -19.19 -10.57 4.90
N VAL A 190 -19.72 -11.79 4.87
CA VAL A 190 -18.93 -13.03 4.95
C VAL A 190 -17.90 -13.09 3.82
N LEU A 191 -18.25 -12.61 2.62
CA LEU A 191 -17.33 -12.59 1.49
C LEU A 191 -16.12 -11.67 1.75
N THR A 192 -16.31 -10.50 2.37
CA THR A 192 -15.19 -9.62 2.76
C THR A 192 -14.29 -10.28 3.80
N GLN A 193 -14.86 -11.07 4.72
CA GLN A 193 -14.06 -11.84 5.69
C GLN A 193 -13.24 -12.94 5.01
N VAL A 194 -13.80 -13.65 4.03
CA VAL A 194 -13.08 -14.67 3.27
C VAL A 194 -11.98 -14.06 2.41
N LEU A 195 -12.24 -12.94 1.74
CA LEU A 195 -11.24 -12.23 0.93
C LEU A 195 -10.05 -11.73 1.77
N THR A 196 -10.28 -11.47 3.05
CA THR A 196 -9.23 -11.11 4.02
C THR A 196 -8.27 -12.27 4.30
N LEU A 197 -8.67 -13.52 4.07
CA LEU A 197 -7.83 -14.70 4.34
C LEU A 197 -6.92 -15.08 3.17
N ILE A 198 -7.11 -14.46 2.00
CA ILE A 198 -6.28 -14.70 0.82
C ILE A 198 -5.11 -13.71 0.89
N PRO A 199 -3.85 -14.16 1.11
CA PRO A 199 -2.76 -13.29 1.55
C PRO A 199 -2.46 -12.11 0.60
N PRO A 200 -2.39 -12.30 -0.73
CA PRO A 200 -2.19 -11.18 -1.63
C PRO A 200 -3.35 -10.18 -1.65
N LEU A 201 -4.56 -10.62 -1.32
CA LEU A 201 -5.75 -9.76 -1.26
C LEU A 201 -5.92 -9.09 0.10
N THR A 202 -5.38 -9.72 1.16
CA THR A 202 -5.50 -9.29 2.55
C THR A 202 -5.21 -7.79 2.74
N PRO A 203 -4.06 -7.24 2.29
CA PRO A 203 -3.75 -5.85 2.59
C PRO A 203 -4.66 -4.87 1.82
N TYR A 204 -5.15 -5.23 0.63
CA TYR A 204 -6.11 -4.42 -0.12
C TYR A 204 -7.50 -4.43 0.50
N VAL A 205 -7.97 -5.58 0.96
CA VAL A 205 -9.28 -5.69 1.65
C VAL A 205 -9.22 -4.95 2.98
N MET A 206 -8.13 -5.12 3.73
CA MET A 206 -7.97 -4.45 5.01
C MET A 206 -7.90 -2.94 4.87
N ILE A 207 -7.25 -2.41 3.82
CA ILE A 207 -7.24 -0.96 3.60
C ILE A 207 -8.62 -0.40 3.22
N ALA A 208 -9.39 -1.14 2.42
CA ALA A 208 -10.76 -0.78 2.07
C ALA A 208 -11.67 -0.70 3.31
N ARG A 209 -11.37 -1.49 4.34
CA ARG A 209 -12.05 -1.49 5.65
C ARG A 209 -11.53 -0.42 6.61
N SER A 210 -10.73 0.54 6.16
CA SER A 210 -10.24 1.63 7.03
C SER A 210 -11.35 2.60 7.48
N SER A 211 -12.50 2.61 6.79
CA SER A 211 -13.71 3.32 7.25
C SER A 211 -14.31 2.68 8.50
N ASP A 212 -14.45 1.35 8.50
CA ASP A 212 -15.00 0.53 9.60
C ASP A 212 -14.03 -0.60 9.97
N LEU A 213 -13.26 -0.35 11.04
CA LEU A 213 -12.22 -1.28 11.48
C LEU A 213 -12.82 -2.65 11.85
N PRO A 214 -12.21 -3.75 11.36
CA PRO A 214 -12.67 -5.08 11.71
C PRO A 214 -12.50 -5.38 13.19
N SER A 215 -13.32 -6.29 13.71
CA SER A 215 -13.20 -6.83 15.06
C SER A 215 -11.80 -7.40 15.30
N TRP A 216 -11.30 -7.30 16.52
CA TRP A 216 -9.96 -7.74 16.91
C TRP A 216 -9.58 -9.17 16.50
N PRO A 217 -10.48 -10.20 16.49
CA PRO A 217 -10.08 -11.56 16.10
C PRO A 217 -9.74 -11.62 14.61
N ILE A 218 -10.54 -10.99 13.76
CA ILE A 218 -10.33 -10.93 12.31
C ILE A 218 -9.00 -10.23 12.02
N TYR A 219 -8.73 -9.14 12.72
CA TYR A 219 -7.47 -8.40 12.59
C TYR A 219 -6.25 -9.28 12.87
N VAL A 220 -6.25 -10.02 13.98
CA VAL A 220 -5.15 -10.90 14.36
C VAL A 220 -5.01 -12.06 13.37
N THR A 221 -6.11 -12.68 12.94
CA THR A 221 -6.05 -13.78 11.95
C THR A 221 -5.46 -13.33 10.63
N ALA A 222 -5.84 -12.14 10.14
CA ALA A 222 -5.30 -11.57 8.92
C ALA A 222 -3.79 -11.33 9.03
N LEU A 223 -3.33 -10.80 10.16
CA LEU A 223 -1.91 -10.54 10.40
C LEU A 223 -1.10 -11.85 10.41
N VAL A 224 -1.58 -12.88 11.12
CA VAL A 224 -0.91 -14.19 11.18
C VAL A 224 -0.82 -14.82 9.79
N VAL A 225 -1.92 -14.84 9.04
CA VAL A 225 -1.96 -15.40 7.67
C VAL A 225 -1.04 -14.63 6.73
N LEU A 226 -1.03 -13.30 6.82
CA LEU A 226 -0.14 -12.45 6.03
C LEU A 226 1.33 -12.73 6.34
N SER A 227 1.71 -12.75 7.63
CA SER A 227 3.08 -13.02 8.05
C SER A 227 3.57 -14.40 7.61
N MET A 228 2.75 -15.44 7.77
CA MET A 228 3.08 -16.79 7.29
C MET A 228 3.32 -16.82 5.77
N SER A 229 2.49 -16.07 5.03
CA SER A 229 2.57 -16.00 3.58
C SER A 229 3.79 -15.23 3.10
N VAL A 230 4.15 -14.13 3.77
CA VAL A 230 5.39 -13.38 3.50
C VAL A 230 6.61 -14.30 3.62
N ILE A 231 6.67 -15.10 4.69
CA ILE A 231 7.78 -16.03 4.91
C ILE A 231 7.83 -17.08 3.79
N LEU A 232 6.69 -17.68 3.45
CA LEU A 232 6.59 -18.70 2.41
C LEU A 232 6.99 -18.14 1.03
N VAL A 233 6.42 -16.98 0.65
CA VAL A 233 6.72 -16.33 -0.63
C VAL A 233 8.18 -15.93 -0.70
N ARG A 234 8.75 -15.39 0.38
CA ARG A 234 10.19 -15.08 0.45
C ARG A 234 11.04 -16.32 0.15
N PHE A 235 10.76 -17.46 0.78
CA PHE A 235 11.52 -18.70 0.53
C PHE A 235 11.41 -19.20 -0.91
N VAL A 236 10.20 -19.18 -1.49
CA VAL A 236 9.97 -19.61 -2.87
C VAL A 236 10.66 -18.67 -3.86
N CYS A 237 10.48 -17.36 -3.70
CA CYS A 237 11.05 -16.34 -4.58
C CYS A 237 12.58 -16.29 -4.49
N LEU A 238 13.16 -16.52 -3.31
CA LEU A 238 14.62 -16.59 -3.16
C LEU A 238 15.23 -17.73 -3.98
N ARG A 239 14.55 -18.90 -4.04
CA ARG A 239 15.00 -20.01 -4.90
C ARG A 239 14.93 -19.63 -6.38
N ILE A 240 13.87 -18.95 -6.79
CA ILE A 240 13.72 -18.47 -8.18
C ILE A 240 14.81 -17.44 -8.50
N PHE A 241 15.08 -16.51 -7.59
CA PHE A 241 16.09 -15.47 -7.74
C PHE A 241 17.50 -16.06 -7.89
N ASN A 242 17.88 -17.01 -7.03
CA ASN A 242 19.17 -17.70 -7.14
C ASN A 242 19.33 -18.41 -8.48
N ASN A 243 18.27 -19.05 -8.96
CA ASN A 243 18.30 -19.72 -10.26
C ASN A 243 18.31 -18.72 -11.43
N GLY A 244 17.62 -17.59 -11.32
CA GLY A 244 17.58 -16.54 -12.33
C GLY A 244 18.93 -15.84 -12.51
N LEU A 245 19.70 -15.68 -11.42
CA LEU A 245 21.06 -15.15 -11.45
C LEU A 245 22.08 -16.10 -12.06
N LEU A 246 21.91 -17.41 -11.87
CA LEU A 246 22.83 -18.46 -12.33
C LEU A 246 22.48 -19.02 -13.71
N ALA A 247 21.31 -18.68 -14.25
CA ALA A 247 20.86 -19.18 -15.54
C ALA A 247 21.73 -18.57 -16.66
N GLU A 248 22.71 -19.35 -17.12
CA GLU A 248 23.32 -19.12 -18.42
C GLU A 248 22.25 -19.17 -19.52
N ARG A 249 22.39 -18.26 -20.49
CA ARG A 249 21.55 -17.99 -21.68
C ARG A 249 21.05 -19.22 -22.45
N THR A 250 20.22 -20.03 -21.83
CA THR A 250 19.51 -21.15 -22.46
C THR A 250 18.06 -21.09 -22.02
N ALA A 251 17.17 -20.92 -22.99
CA ALA A 251 15.75 -20.73 -22.78
C ALA A 251 15.20 -21.82 -21.83
N MET A 252 14.87 -21.42 -20.61
CA MET A 252 14.39 -22.34 -19.58
C MET A 252 12.94 -22.74 -19.87
N GLY A 253 12.74 -23.94 -20.40
CA GLY A 253 11.42 -24.52 -20.57
C GLY A 253 10.71 -24.78 -19.24
N PHE A 254 9.38 -24.73 -19.24
CA PHE A 254 8.48 -24.92 -18.09
C PHE A 254 8.75 -26.20 -17.25
N ARG A 255 9.32 -27.24 -17.88
CA ARG A 255 9.73 -28.48 -17.22
C ARG A 255 10.95 -28.34 -16.30
N THR A 256 11.82 -27.35 -16.56
CA THR A 256 13.01 -27.07 -15.75
C THR A 256 12.63 -26.28 -14.49
N PHE A 257 11.63 -25.38 -14.59
CA PHE A 257 11.05 -24.63 -13.47
C PHE A 257 10.52 -25.56 -12.35
N PHE A 258 9.82 -26.64 -12.72
CA PHE A 258 9.27 -27.62 -11.75
C PHE A 258 10.35 -28.57 -11.17
N ARG A 259 11.46 -28.77 -11.88
CA ARG A 259 12.58 -29.58 -11.39
C ARG A 259 13.49 -28.83 -10.39
N LEU A 260 13.51 -27.51 -10.44
CA LEU A 260 14.34 -26.69 -9.55
C LEU A 260 13.70 -26.43 -8.18
N THR A 261 12.39 -26.62 -8.04
CA THR A 261 11.69 -26.53 -6.75
C THR A 261 11.89 -27.76 -5.85
N THR A 262 12.39 -28.87 -6.39
CA THR A 262 12.45 -30.19 -5.70
C THR A 262 13.86 -30.67 -5.35
N ARG A 263 14.93 -29.95 -5.71
CA ARG A 263 16.29 -30.37 -5.32
C ARG A 263 16.64 -29.89 -3.91
N PRO A 264 17.09 -30.80 -3.01
CA PRO A 264 17.61 -30.38 -1.71
C PRO A 264 18.91 -29.59 -1.91
N VAL A 265 19.02 -28.52 -1.14
CA VAL A 265 20.23 -27.68 -1.06
C VAL A 265 21.26 -28.49 -0.28
N ASN A 266 22.32 -28.91 -0.96
CA ASN A 266 23.59 -29.32 -0.33
C ASN A 266 24.56 -28.15 -0.44
#